data_AF-A8XYQ1-F1
#
_entry.id   AF-A8XYQ1-F1
#
_cell.length_a   1.000
_cell.length_b   1.000
_cell.length_c   1.000
_cell.angle_alpha   90.00
_cell.angle_beta   90.00
_cell.angle_gamma   90.00
#
_symmetry.space_group_name_H-M   'P 1'
#
loop_
_entity.id
_entity.type
_entity.pdbx_description
1 polymer ?
#
loop_
_entity_poly.entity_id
_entity_poly.type
_entity_poly.pdbx_seq_one_letter_code
_entity_poly.pdbx_strand_id
1 'polypeptide(L)'
;MEHRRVVMEELMDKINVLRREFGDTNARLTEDVEFATNKNIKLEREKKGRILEIMRKDQKILRLQASVSDEKIEKFIEKEHKKTDVLHKSIMEAHKEILIRQEEQDGELKPWRKCRICFEEYEEELEHSPQVLECGHTVCYRCLWKMADPDGVLCPFDRITTICRKRNLRLLLKNFAVLQM
;
A
#
# COMPACT_ATOMS: atom_id res chain seq x y z
N MET A 1 -91.07 -28.18 3.77
CA MET A 1 -90.70 -26.79 4.13
C MET A 1 -89.65 -26.75 5.25
N GLU A 2 -89.75 -27.63 6.24
CA GLU A 2 -88.81 -27.72 7.38
C GLU A 2 -87.33 -27.90 7.00
N HIS A 3 -87.01 -28.86 6.12
CA HIS A 3 -85.63 -29.15 5.73
C HIS A 3 -84.89 -27.94 5.12
N ARG A 4 -85.61 -27.12 4.34
CA ARG A 4 -85.02 -25.93 3.70
C ARG A 4 -84.72 -24.82 4.72
N ARG A 5 -85.46 -24.77 5.84
CA ARG A 5 -85.23 -23.83 6.93
C ARG A 5 -84.01 -24.22 7.76
N VAL A 6 -83.90 -25.50 8.11
CA VAL A 6 -82.74 -26.06 8.84
C VAL A 6 -81.43 -25.84 8.07
N VAL A 7 -81.43 -26.10 6.75
CA VAL A 7 -80.24 -25.88 5.90
C VAL A 7 -79.83 -24.39 5.84
N MET A 8 -80.81 -23.47 5.85
CA MET A 8 -80.51 -22.03 5.85
C MET A 8 -79.98 -21.54 7.20
N GLU A 9 -80.46 -22.09 8.33
CA GLU A 9 -79.90 -21.82 9.66
C GLU A 9 -78.44 -22.30 9.75
N GLU A 10 -78.15 -23.53 9.34
CA GLU A 10 -76.77 -24.05 9.30
C GLU A 10 -75.84 -23.21 8.40
N LEU A 11 -76.35 -22.71 7.28
CA LEU A 11 -75.59 -21.84 6.37
C LEU A 11 -75.29 -20.48 7.01
N MET A 12 -76.28 -19.87 7.66
CA MET A 12 -76.10 -18.58 8.34
C MET A 12 -75.16 -18.69 9.53
N ASP A 13 -75.20 -19.80 10.27
CA ASP A 13 -74.24 -20.08 11.34
C ASP A 13 -72.81 -20.21 10.81
N LYS A 14 -72.60 -20.93 9.70
CA LYS A 14 -71.30 -21.00 9.04
C LYS A 14 -70.80 -19.63 8.57
N ILE A 15 -71.67 -18.80 8.01
CA ILE A 15 -71.33 -17.43 7.59
C ILE A 15 -70.93 -16.57 8.79
N ASN A 16 -71.64 -16.69 9.92
CA ASN A 16 -71.35 -15.94 11.13
C ASN A 16 -70.02 -16.36 11.76
N VAL A 17 -69.70 -17.66 11.75
CA VAL A 17 -68.40 -18.18 12.20
C VAL A 17 -67.28 -17.63 11.31
N LEU A 18 -67.40 -17.75 9.99
CA LEU A 18 -66.40 -17.23 9.04
C LEU A 18 -66.20 -15.71 9.18
N ARG A 19 -67.28 -14.95 9.42
CA ARG A 19 -67.19 -13.51 9.64
C ARG A 19 -66.43 -13.16 10.93
N ARG A 20 -66.64 -13.91 12.01
CA ARG A 20 -65.86 -13.75 13.25
C ARG A 20 -64.40 -14.09 13.03
N GLU A 21 -64.11 -15.24 12.44
CA GLU A 21 -62.74 -15.68 12.15
C GLU A 21 -62.00 -14.66 11.27
N PHE A 22 -62.67 -14.14 10.24
CA PHE A 22 -62.11 -13.08 9.39
C PHE A 22 -61.86 -11.78 10.17
N GLY A 23 -62.79 -11.38 11.04
CA GLY A 23 -62.64 -10.23 11.92
C GLY A 23 -61.45 -10.36 12.87
N ASP A 24 -61.32 -11.52 13.52
CA ASP A 24 -60.23 -11.83 14.44
C ASP A 24 -58.88 -11.87 13.71
N THR A 25 -58.85 -12.48 12.51
CA THR A 25 -57.64 -12.54 11.69
C THR A 25 -57.22 -11.16 11.22
N ASN A 26 -58.16 -10.32 10.79
CA ASN A 26 -57.90 -8.96 10.36
C ASN A 26 -57.41 -8.07 11.51
N ALA A 27 -57.99 -8.22 12.72
CA ALA A 27 -57.52 -7.52 13.91
C ALA A 27 -56.05 -7.87 14.24
N ARG A 28 -55.71 -9.18 14.26
CA ARG A 28 -54.33 -9.64 14.49
C ARG A 28 -53.35 -9.10 13.45
N LEU A 29 -53.71 -9.16 12.17
CA LEU A 29 -52.89 -8.60 11.09
C LEU A 29 -52.65 -7.09 11.27
N THR A 30 -53.65 -6.35 11.75
CA THR A 30 -53.53 -4.91 11.97
C THR A 30 -52.55 -4.62 13.10
N GLU A 31 -52.64 -5.35 14.22
CA GLU A 31 -51.70 -5.24 15.35
C GLU A 31 -50.27 -5.59 14.95
N ASP A 32 -50.06 -6.65 14.17
CA ASP A 32 -48.75 -7.06 13.68
C ASP A 32 -48.10 -5.99 12.78
N VAL A 33 -48.90 -5.37 11.90
CA VAL A 33 -48.45 -4.27 11.03
C VAL A 33 -48.08 -3.03 11.84
N GLU A 34 -48.88 -2.66 12.84
CA GLU A 34 -48.59 -1.54 13.75
C GLU A 34 -47.32 -1.79 14.57
N PHE A 35 -47.12 -3.02 15.07
CA PHE A 35 -45.91 -3.39 15.78
C PHE A 35 -44.67 -3.30 14.88
N ALA A 36 -44.74 -3.84 13.66
CA ALA A 36 -43.65 -3.81 12.70
C ALA A 36 -43.29 -2.36 12.28
N THR A 37 -44.29 -1.52 12.04
CA THR A 37 -44.07 -0.09 11.71
C THR A 37 -43.42 0.66 12.86
N ASN A 38 -43.90 0.49 14.10
CA ASN A 38 -43.30 1.13 15.28
C ASN A 38 -41.85 0.68 15.51
N LYS A 39 -41.56 -0.62 15.33
CA LYS A 39 -40.21 -1.16 15.41
C LYS A 39 -39.27 -0.54 14.36
N ASN A 40 -39.75 -0.42 13.12
CA ASN A 40 -38.98 0.22 12.04
C ASN A 40 -38.71 1.71 12.32
N ILE A 41 -39.72 2.45 12.80
CA ILE A 41 -39.57 3.86 13.19
C ILE A 41 -38.51 4.01 14.28
N LYS A 42 -38.53 3.14 15.29
CA LYS A 42 -37.53 3.13 16.36
C LYS A 42 -36.12 2.88 15.80
N LEU A 43 -35.97 1.86 14.96
CA LEU A 43 -34.69 1.51 14.35
C LEU A 43 -34.13 2.66 13.49
N GLU A 44 -34.96 3.34 12.71
CA GLU A 44 -34.55 4.48 11.90
C GLU A 44 -34.14 5.69 12.75
N ARG A 45 -34.83 5.94 13.88
CA ARG A 45 -34.42 6.98 14.84
C ARG A 45 -33.05 6.68 15.44
N GLU A 46 -32.78 5.42 15.81
CA GLU A 46 -31.48 4.98 16.34
C GLU A 46 -30.37 5.11 15.29
N LYS A 47 -30.61 4.70 14.04
CA LYS A 47 -29.67 4.89 12.93
C LYS A 47 -29.36 6.37 12.71
N LYS A 48 -30.38 7.23 12.68
CA LYS A 48 -30.21 8.68 12.53
C LYS A 48 -29.40 9.28 13.67
N GLY A 49 -29.62 8.83 14.91
CA GLY A 49 -28.82 9.20 16.08
C GLY A 49 -27.34 8.85 15.92
N ARG A 50 -27.03 7.63 15.47
CA ARG A 50 -25.65 7.19 15.18
C ARG A 50 -24.99 8.03 14.09
N ILE A 51 -25.71 8.33 13.01
CA ILE A 51 -25.20 9.18 11.91
C ILE A 51 -24.86 10.58 12.42
N LEU A 52 -25.75 11.19 13.23
CA LEU A 52 -25.51 12.49 13.85
C LEU A 52 -24.26 12.49 14.74
N GLU A 53 -24.01 11.40 15.47
CA GLU A 53 -22.81 11.27 16.31
C GLU A 53 -21.54 11.16 15.48
N ILE A 54 -21.56 10.39 14.39
CA ILE A 54 -20.45 10.28 13.44
C ILE A 54 -20.14 11.65 12.84
N MET A 55 -21.16 12.37 12.34
CA MET A 55 -21.00 13.71 11.77
C MET A 55 -20.37 14.70 12.77
N ARG A 56 -20.72 14.62 14.06
CA ARG A 56 -20.09 15.43 15.11
C ARG A 56 -18.61 15.08 15.31
N LYS A 57 -18.28 13.79 15.28
CA LYS A 57 -16.88 13.32 15.38
C LYS A 57 -16.06 13.78 14.17
N ASP A 58 -16.60 13.67 12.96
CA ASP A 58 -15.94 14.12 11.73
C ASP A 58 -15.69 15.64 11.73
N GLN A 59 -16.67 16.42 12.18
CA GLN A 59 -16.49 17.87 12.33
C GLN A 59 -15.38 18.22 13.32
N LYS A 60 -15.23 17.46 14.41
CA LYS A 60 -14.16 17.65 15.39
C LYS A 60 -12.80 17.29 14.79
N ILE A 61 -12.71 16.21 14.01
CA ILE A 61 -11.50 15.82 13.29
C ILE A 61 -11.07 16.92 12.31
N LEU A 62 -11.99 17.43 11.48
CA LEU A 62 -11.70 18.53 10.55
C LEU A 62 -11.14 19.77 11.26
N ARG A 63 -11.70 20.14 12.42
CA ARG A 63 -11.22 21.27 13.21
C ARG A 63 -9.81 21.04 13.76
N LEU A 64 -9.52 19.82 14.21
CA LEU A 64 -8.19 19.45 14.69
C LEU A 64 -7.17 19.46 13.54
N GLN A 65 -7.52 18.91 12.39
CA GLN A 65 -6.70 18.96 11.18
C GLN A 65 -6.44 20.40 10.75
N ALA A 66 -7.45 21.28 10.75
CA ALA A 66 -7.26 22.70 10.44
C ALA A 66 -6.41 23.45 11.48
N SER A 67 -6.39 23.01 12.75
CA SER A 67 -5.58 23.63 13.81
C SER A 67 -4.09 23.27 13.72
N VAL A 68 -3.77 22.14 13.08
CA VAL A 68 -2.40 21.75 12.74
C VAL A 68 -2.15 22.23 11.31
N SER A 69 -1.61 23.44 11.15
CA SER A 69 -1.27 23.94 9.83
C SER A 69 -0.25 23.02 9.17
N ASP A 70 -0.53 22.53 7.96
CA ASP A 70 0.40 21.71 7.16
C ASP A 70 1.80 22.34 7.11
N GLU A 71 1.89 23.67 7.04
CA GLU A 71 3.13 24.43 7.09
C GLU A 71 3.99 24.19 8.35
N LYS A 72 3.38 23.94 9.51
CA LYS A 72 4.13 23.65 10.75
C LYS A 72 4.69 22.22 10.74
N ILE A 73 3.94 21.27 10.19
CA ILE A 73 4.40 19.89 10.00
C ILE A 73 5.54 19.88 8.97
N GLU A 74 5.34 20.54 7.83
CA GLU A 74 6.35 20.64 6.76
C GLU A 74 7.64 21.27 7.27
N LYS A 75 7.56 22.40 7.99
CA LYS A 75 8.75 23.05 8.59
C LYS A 75 9.44 22.15 9.62
N PHE A 76 8.69 21.36 10.39
CA PHE A 76 9.26 20.41 11.33
C PHE A 76 10.00 19.28 10.60
N ILE A 77 9.35 18.67 9.61
CA ILE A 77 9.92 17.64 8.75
C ILE A 77 11.20 18.16 8.08
N GLU A 78 11.15 19.34 7.45
CA GLU A 78 12.30 19.96 6.79
C GLU A 78 13.46 20.20 7.77
N LYS A 79 13.16 20.65 8.99
CA LYS A 79 14.18 20.86 10.02
C LYS A 79 14.85 19.56 10.45
N GLU A 80 14.08 18.48 10.61
CA GLU A 80 14.62 17.17 10.96
C GLU A 80 15.42 16.54 9.81
N HIS A 81 14.99 16.69 8.55
CA HIS A 81 15.76 16.29 7.39
C HIS A 81 17.10 17.03 7.31
N LYS A 82 17.10 18.36 7.46
CA LYS A 82 18.33 19.16 7.45
C LYS A 82 19.34 18.70 8.52
N LYS A 83 18.88 18.37 9.73
CA LYS A 83 19.76 17.82 10.78
C LYS A 83 20.35 16.47 10.37
N THR A 84 19.50 15.60 9.82
CA THR A 84 19.89 14.26 9.38
C THR A 84 20.91 14.33 8.25
N ASP A 85 20.70 15.22 7.28
CA ASP A 85 21.60 15.41 6.14
C ASP A 85 22.98 15.93 6.57
N VAL A 86 23.01 16.88 7.52
CA VAL A 86 24.28 17.38 8.08
C VAL A 86 25.04 16.27 8.78
N LEU A 87 24.36 15.48 9.62
CA LEU A 87 24.99 14.36 10.31
C LEU A 87 25.48 13.29 9.32
N HIS A 88 24.67 12.93 8.34
CA HIS A 88 25.03 11.95 7.32
C HIS A 88 26.27 12.38 6.54
N LYS A 89 26.34 13.65 6.09
CA LYS A 89 27.54 14.19 5.44
C LYS A 89 28.78 14.09 6.32
N SER A 90 28.67 14.44 7.61
CA SER A 90 29.79 14.34 8.55
C SER A 90 30.26 12.89 8.73
N ILE A 91 29.33 11.93 8.79
CA ILE A 91 29.65 10.51 8.93
C ILE A 91 30.29 9.95 7.65
N MET A 92 29.82 10.37 6.48
CA MET A 92 30.40 9.96 5.20
C MET A 92 31.84 10.46 5.06
N GLU A 93 32.11 11.73 5.39
CA GLU A 93 33.46 12.28 5.31
C GLU A 93 34.42 11.56 6.27
N ALA A 94 33.98 11.31 7.52
CA ALA A 94 34.78 10.57 8.48
C ALA A 94 35.07 9.13 8.01
N HIS A 95 34.10 8.44 7.40
CA HIS A 95 34.32 7.12 6.81
C HIS A 95 35.34 7.16 5.66
N LYS A 96 35.22 8.14 4.77
CA LYS A 96 36.14 8.32 3.64
C LYS A 96 37.58 8.51 4.13
N GLU A 97 37.78 9.35 5.15
CA GLU A 97 39.11 9.53 5.75
C GLU A 97 39.67 8.23 6.35
N ILE A 98 38.83 7.43 7.02
CA ILE A 98 39.25 6.14 7.58
C ILE A 98 39.67 5.18 6.47
N LEU A 99 38.92 5.12 5.37
CA LEU A 99 39.22 4.27 4.22
C LEU A 99 40.56 4.67 3.57
N ILE A 100 40.78 5.97 3.33
CA ILE A 100 42.04 6.47 2.76
C ILE A 100 43.21 6.08 3.67
N ARG A 101 43.12 6.30 4.99
CA ARG A 101 44.17 5.92 5.94
C ARG A 101 44.46 4.41 5.95
N GLN A 102 43.43 3.57 5.78
CA GLN A 102 43.59 2.13 5.68
C GLN A 102 44.24 1.72 4.36
N GLU A 103 43.84 2.30 3.23
CA GLU A 103 44.42 2.02 1.92
C GLU A 103 45.90 2.48 1.86
N GLU A 104 46.24 3.61 2.48
CA GLU A 104 47.64 4.06 2.65
C GLU A 104 48.47 3.07 3.48
N GLN A 105 47.90 2.48 4.53
CA GLN A 105 48.58 1.47 5.36
C GLN A 105 48.73 0.13 4.64
N ASP A 106 47.69 -0.31 3.94
CA ASP A 106 47.67 -1.59 3.22
C ASP A 106 48.48 -1.52 1.91
N GLY A 107 48.72 -0.33 1.38
CA GLY A 107 49.42 -0.09 0.12
C GLY A 107 48.60 -0.47 -1.12
N GLU A 108 47.31 -0.77 -0.96
CA GLU A 108 46.41 -1.13 -2.06
C GLU A 108 44.99 -0.58 -1.83
N LEU A 109 44.38 -0.09 -2.91
CA LEU A 109 42.94 0.20 -2.99
C LEU A 109 42.11 -1.04 -2.66
N LYS A 110 41.00 -0.83 -1.95
CA LYS A 110 40.14 -1.93 -1.53
C LYS A 110 39.53 -2.67 -2.74
N PRO A 111 39.47 -4.02 -2.72
CA PRO A 111 39.04 -4.81 -3.88
C PRO A 111 37.64 -4.48 -4.42
N TRP A 112 36.72 -4.00 -3.58
CA TRP A 112 35.36 -3.64 -3.98
C TRP A 112 35.28 -2.35 -4.79
N ARG A 113 36.33 -1.52 -4.80
CA ARG A 113 36.42 -0.32 -5.65
C ARG A 113 36.91 -0.63 -7.07
N LYS A 114 37.36 -1.86 -7.32
CA LYS A 114 37.90 -2.29 -8.62
C LYS A 114 36.96 -3.26 -9.31
N CYS A 115 36.91 -3.19 -10.64
CA CYS A 115 36.28 -4.19 -11.46
C CYS A 115 37.01 -5.53 -11.34
N ARG A 116 36.30 -6.60 -10.97
CA ARG A 116 36.89 -7.96 -10.82
C ARG A 116 37.32 -8.63 -12.14
N ILE A 117 37.22 -7.92 -13.27
CA ILE A 117 37.60 -8.41 -14.60
C ILE A 117 38.82 -7.67 -15.12
N CYS A 118 38.80 -6.34 -15.14
CA CYS A 118 39.92 -5.53 -15.62
C CYS A 118 40.81 -4.95 -14.51
N PHE A 119 40.42 -5.11 -13.24
CA PHE A 119 41.13 -4.61 -12.06
C PHE A 119 41.31 -3.09 -11.96
N GLU A 120 40.65 -2.34 -12.84
CA GLU A 120 40.60 -0.88 -12.82
C GLU A 120 39.56 -0.39 -11.82
N GLU A 121 39.80 0.80 -11.26
CA GLU A 121 38.86 1.47 -10.34
C GLU A 121 37.52 1.79 -11.05
N TYR A 122 36.44 1.75 -10.27
CA TYR A 122 35.14 2.21 -10.71
C TYR A 122 35.05 3.72 -10.65
N GLU A 123 34.45 4.31 -11.67
CA GLU A 123 34.30 5.77 -11.79
C GLU A 123 32.88 6.14 -12.23
N GLU A 124 32.51 7.41 -12.13
CA GLU A 124 31.21 7.87 -12.64
C GLU A 124 31.13 7.84 -14.17
N GLU A 125 32.28 7.98 -14.83
CA GLU A 125 32.42 7.97 -16.29
C GLU A 125 31.95 6.64 -16.88
N LEU A 126 31.32 6.72 -18.06
CA LEU A 126 30.60 5.59 -18.64
C LEU A 126 31.46 4.33 -18.72
N GLU A 127 32.70 4.41 -19.21
CA GLU A 127 33.59 3.28 -19.47
C GLU A 127 33.85 2.44 -18.21
N HIS A 128 34.13 3.12 -17.10
CA HIS A 128 34.46 2.52 -15.80
C HIS A 128 33.26 2.48 -14.85
N SER A 129 32.07 2.86 -15.32
CA SER A 129 30.87 2.88 -14.47
C SER A 129 30.47 1.49 -13.97
N PRO A 130 30.24 1.33 -12.65
CA PRO A 130 29.88 0.05 -12.05
C PRO A 130 28.42 -0.30 -12.36
N GLN A 131 28.20 -1.31 -13.20
CA GLN A 131 26.87 -1.77 -13.60
C GLN A 131 26.51 -3.05 -12.85
N VAL A 132 25.28 -3.11 -12.32
CA VAL A 132 24.76 -4.25 -11.57
C VAL A 132 24.00 -5.18 -12.51
N LEU A 133 24.40 -6.44 -12.54
CA LEU A 133 23.71 -7.53 -13.22
C LEU A 133 22.51 -8.02 -12.39
N GLU A 134 21.59 -8.78 -12.98
CA GLU A 134 20.41 -9.32 -12.28
C GLU A 134 20.75 -10.18 -11.06
N CYS A 135 21.92 -10.84 -11.07
CA CYS A 135 22.40 -11.61 -9.93
C CYS A 135 23.04 -10.77 -8.81
N GLY A 136 23.14 -9.45 -8.99
CA GLY A 136 23.73 -8.51 -8.02
C GLY A 136 25.24 -8.29 -8.19
N HIS A 137 25.92 -9.05 -9.03
CA HIS A 137 27.33 -8.82 -9.33
C HIS A 137 27.53 -7.49 -10.05
N THR A 138 28.59 -6.77 -9.67
CA THR A 138 28.96 -5.48 -10.26
C THR A 138 30.13 -5.66 -11.23
N VAL A 139 30.03 -5.10 -12.44
CA VAL A 139 31.06 -5.13 -13.49
C VAL A 139 31.10 -3.78 -14.18
N CYS A 140 32.28 -3.30 -14.60
CA CYS A 140 32.34 -2.02 -15.30
C CYS A 140 31.67 -2.12 -16.69
N TYR A 141 31.07 -1.03 -17.14
CA TYR A 141 30.38 -0.97 -18.44
C TYR A 141 31.26 -1.47 -19.59
N ARG A 142 32.56 -1.11 -19.62
CA ARG A 142 33.50 -1.57 -20.65
C ARG A 142 33.59 -3.08 -20.72
N CYS A 143 33.73 -3.75 -19.58
CA CYS A 143 33.82 -5.20 -19.53
C CYS A 143 32.48 -5.84 -19.95
N LEU A 144 31.35 -5.30 -19.48
CA LEU A 144 30.03 -5.76 -19.92
C LEU A 144 29.85 -5.62 -21.43
N TRP A 145 30.24 -4.48 -22.01
CA TRP A 145 30.15 -4.24 -23.45
C TRP A 145 30.91 -5.29 -24.28
N LYS A 146 32.08 -5.72 -23.79
CA LYS A 146 32.90 -6.77 -24.41
C LYS A 146 32.28 -8.16 -24.30
N MET A 147 31.58 -8.45 -23.20
CA MET A 147 30.96 -9.76 -22.93
C MET A 147 29.50 -9.87 -23.41
N ALA A 148 28.89 -8.75 -23.80
CA ALA A 148 27.47 -8.74 -24.15
C ALA A 148 27.19 -9.31 -25.54
N ASP A 149 26.23 -10.22 -25.54
CA ASP A 149 25.64 -10.85 -26.70
C ASP A 149 24.33 -10.14 -27.11
N PRO A 150 23.77 -10.44 -28.31
CA PRO A 150 22.52 -9.85 -28.76
C PRO A 150 21.34 -10.06 -27.79
N ASP A 151 21.31 -11.21 -27.12
CA ASP A 151 20.19 -11.67 -26.29
C ASP A 151 20.37 -11.35 -24.80
N GLY A 152 21.57 -10.99 -24.35
CA GLY A 152 21.84 -10.68 -22.96
C GLY A 152 23.32 -10.69 -22.59
N VAL A 153 23.59 -10.63 -21.29
CA VAL A 153 24.95 -10.80 -20.75
C VAL A 153 24.95 -11.93 -19.74
N LEU A 154 25.85 -12.90 -19.93
CA LEU A 154 26.11 -13.93 -18.94
C LEU A 154 27.04 -13.37 -17.87
N CYS A 155 26.65 -13.45 -16.60
CA CYS A 155 27.53 -13.07 -15.51
C CYS A 155 28.79 -13.97 -15.50
N PRO A 156 30.01 -13.41 -15.47
CA PRO A 156 31.24 -14.20 -15.47
C PRO A 156 31.52 -14.93 -14.16
N PHE A 157 30.76 -14.64 -13.10
CA PHE A 157 30.99 -15.19 -11.75
C PHE A 157 30.06 -16.36 -11.40
N ASP A 158 28.77 -16.26 -11.76
CA ASP A 158 27.75 -17.25 -11.41
C ASP A 158 26.97 -17.79 -12.63
N ARG A 159 27.25 -17.26 -13.83
CA ARG A 159 26.60 -17.63 -15.09
C ARG A 159 25.09 -17.40 -15.12
N ILE A 160 24.57 -16.50 -14.29
CA ILE A 160 23.19 -16.04 -14.38
C ILE A 160 23.10 -15.01 -15.52
N THR A 161 22.14 -15.19 -16.43
CA THR A 161 21.94 -14.30 -17.57
C THR A 161 21.15 -13.07 -17.13
N THR A 162 21.69 -11.88 -17.43
CA THR A 162 20.94 -10.62 -17.38
C THR A 162 20.33 -10.35 -18.75
N ILE A 163 19.00 -10.25 -18.81
CA ILE A 163 18.27 -10.05 -20.08
C ILE A 163 18.34 -8.57 -20.43
N CYS A 164 19.42 -8.19 -21.13
CA CYS A 164 19.64 -6.82 -21.57
C CYS A 164 20.33 -6.80 -22.93
N ARG A 165 19.64 -6.27 -23.95
CA ARG A 165 20.24 -6.07 -25.28
C ARG A 165 21.47 -5.17 -25.15
N LYS A 166 22.53 -5.45 -25.91
CA LYS A 166 23.78 -4.67 -25.90
C LYS A 166 23.61 -3.15 -25.95
N ARG A 167 22.69 -2.64 -26.78
CA ARG A 167 22.37 -1.19 -26.89
C ARG A 167 21.82 -0.56 -25.59
N ASN A 168 21.27 -1.37 -24.70
CA ASN A 168 20.62 -0.97 -23.45
C ASN A 168 21.52 -1.18 -22.23
N LEU A 169 22.76 -1.65 -22.37
CA LEU A 169 23.66 -1.86 -21.22
C LEU A 169 23.87 -0.62 -20.36
N ARG A 170 23.79 0.58 -20.96
CA ARG A 170 23.89 1.86 -20.26
C ARG A 170 22.70 2.16 -19.34
N LEU A 171 21.62 1.38 -19.48
CA LEU A 171 20.39 1.49 -18.70
C LEU A 171 20.38 0.50 -17.52
N LEU A 172 21.41 -0.36 -17.39
CA LEU A 172 21.59 -1.16 -16.19
C LEU A 172 21.78 -0.24 -14.98
N LEU A 173 21.44 -0.77 -13.80
CA LEU A 173 21.54 -0.01 -12.56
C LEU A 173 23.01 0.25 -12.25
N LYS A 174 23.34 1.50 -11.94
CA LYS A 174 24.66 1.86 -11.42
C LYS A 174 24.76 1.51 -9.94
N ASN A 175 25.87 0.90 -9.53
CA ASN A 175 26.17 0.72 -8.13
C ASN A 175 26.82 1.99 -7.57
N PHE A 176 26.02 2.91 -7.04
CA PHE A 176 26.56 4.15 -6.46
C PHE A 176 27.31 3.91 -5.15
N ALA A 177 27.07 2.79 -4.45
CA ALA A 177 27.74 2.50 -3.19
C ALA A 177 29.26 2.33 -3.38
N VAL A 178 29.70 1.73 -4.49
CA VAL A 178 31.15 1.59 -4.77
C VAL A 178 31.82 2.88 -5.24
N LEU A 179 31.04 3.90 -5.59
CA LEU A 179 31.52 5.23 -6.01
C LEU A 179 31.58 6.24 -4.85
N GLN A 180 30.73 6.06 -3.84
CA GLN A 180 30.54 7.02 -2.74
C GLN A 180 31.22 6.62 -1.43
N MET A 181 31.86 5.44 -1.38
CA MET A 181 32.61 4.93 -0.22
C MET A 181 34.10 5.15 -0.40
#